data_AF-A0A496L6F2-F1
#
_entry.id   AF-A0A496L6F2-F1
#
_cell.length_a   1.000
_cell.length_b   1.000
_cell.length_c   1.000
_cell.angle_alpha   90.00
_cell.angle_beta   90.00
_cell.angle_gamma   90.00
#
_symmetry.space_group_name_H-M   'P 1'
#
loop_
_entity.id
_entity.type
_entity.pdbx_description
1 polymer ?
#
loop_
_entity_poly.entity_id
_entity_poly.type
_entity_poly.pdbx_seq_one_letter_code
_entity_poly.pdbx_strand_id
1 'polypeptide(L)'
;FHINILVFGILYSPISTVLGVSMNVLSRKFEYQADGFAKQYGYGAALVSALGRLSSDSLSNLTPHRLVVFTEYSHPTLYQRIKELNR
;
A
#
# COMPACT_ATOMS: atom_id res chain seq x y z
N PHE A 1 18.90 -28.94 15.63
CA PHE A 1 17.47 -28.61 15.41
C PHE A 1 17.28 -27.20 14.82
N HIS A 2 18.04 -26.17 15.24
CA HIS A 2 17.87 -24.78 14.77
C HIS A 2 18.17 -24.53 13.28
N ILE A 3 19.18 -25.20 12.70
CA ILE A 3 19.54 -25.03 11.28
C ILE A 3 18.40 -25.47 10.34
N ASN A 4 17.63 -26.50 10.73
CA ASN A 4 16.51 -26.99 9.91
C ASN A 4 15.40 -25.94 9.76
N ILE A 5 15.11 -25.20 10.85
CA ILE A 5 14.13 -24.11 10.83
C ILE A 5 14.59 -22.97 9.92
N LEU A 6 15.89 -22.62 9.99
CA LEU A 6 16.48 -21.59 9.12
C LEU A 6 16.40 -21.97 7.65
N VAL A 7 16.81 -23.20 7.30
CA VAL A 7 16.77 -23.71 5.92
C VAL A 7 15.33 -23.77 5.40
N PHE A 8 14.38 -24.22 6.23
CA PHE A 8 12.96 -24.23 5.88
C PHE A 8 12.43 -22.81 5.61
N GLY A 9 12.80 -21.82 6.42
CA GLY A 9 12.40 -20.42 6.22
C GLY A 9 12.90 -19.85 4.89
N ILE A 10 14.15 -20.14 4.51
CA ILE A 10 14.71 -19.70 3.23
C ILE A 10 13.99 -20.37 2.06
N LEU A 11 13.77 -21.69 2.13
CA LEU A 11 13.07 -22.43 1.08
C LEU A 11 11.61 -22.00 0.93
N TYR A 12 10.97 -21.56 2.01
CA TYR A 12 9.60 -21.05 2.00
C TYR A 12 9.48 -19.61 1.49
N SER A 13 10.59 -18.86 1.42
CA SER A 13 10.59 -17.44 1.02
C SER A 13 9.88 -17.14 -0.31
N PRO A 14 9.99 -17.94 -1.40
CA PRO A 14 9.31 -17.61 -2.64
C PRO A 14 7.79 -17.69 -2.52
N ILE A 15 7.29 -18.68 -1.75
CA ILE A 15 5.85 -18.83 -1.47
C ILE A 15 5.37 -17.64 -0.65
N SER A 16 6.14 -17.25 0.37
CA SER A 16 5.86 -16.08 1.18
C SER A 16 5.83 -14.80 0.34
N THR A 17 6.76 -14.62 -0.61
CA THR A 17 6.76 -13.48 -1.52
C THR A 17 5.50 -13.44 -2.39
N VAL A 18 5.10 -14.55 -2.99
CA VAL A 18 3.87 -14.60 -3.83
C VAL A 18 2.63 -14.26 -3.02
N LEU A 19 2.53 -14.82 -1.80
CA LEU A 19 1.44 -14.49 -0.88
C LEU A 19 1.49 -13.01 -0.47
N GLY A 20 2.68 -12.48 -0.20
CA GLY A 20 2.91 -11.08 0.15
C GLY A 20 2.45 -10.12 -0.95
N VAL A 21 2.84 -10.37 -2.20
CA VAL A 21 2.37 -9.58 -3.36
C VAL A 21 0.85 -9.65 -3.50
N SER A 22 0.26 -10.85 -3.34
CA SER A 22 -1.20 -11.02 -3.39
C SER A 22 -1.91 -10.24 -2.28
N MET A 23 -1.36 -10.26 -1.06
CA MET A 23 -1.88 -9.48 0.06
C MET A 23 -1.74 -7.97 -0.18
N ASN A 24 -0.64 -7.52 -0.78
CA ASN A 24 -0.46 -6.11 -1.15
C ASN A 24 -1.53 -5.67 -2.18
N VAL A 25 -1.88 -6.50 -3.16
CA VAL A 25 -2.99 -6.22 -4.09
C VAL A 25 -4.33 -6.08 -3.34
N LEU A 26 -4.61 -6.99 -2.42
CA LEU A 26 -5.85 -6.95 -1.63
C LEU A 26 -5.91 -5.72 -0.72
N SER A 27 -4.82 -5.40 -0.04
CA SER A 27 -4.69 -4.24 0.84
C SER A 27 -4.95 -2.94 0.06
N ARG A 28 -4.37 -2.79 -1.13
CA ARG A 28 -4.64 -1.63 -2.01
C ARG A 28 -6.12 -1.50 -2.38
N LYS A 29 -6.82 -2.62 -2.61
CA LYS A 29 -8.26 -2.59 -2.89
C LYS A 29 -9.06 -2.08 -1.69
N PHE A 30 -8.69 -2.47 -0.47
CA PHE A 30 -9.35 -2.00 0.74
C PHE A 30 -9.11 -0.51 1.00
N GLU A 31 -7.91 0.01 0.70
CA GLU A 31 -7.65 1.46 0.76
C GLU A 31 -8.59 2.25 -0.15
N TYR A 32 -8.79 1.81 -1.40
CA TYR A 32 -9.72 2.50 -2.30
C TYR A 32 -11.17 2.43 -1.82
N GLN A 33 -11.58 1.32 -1.18
CA GLN A 33 -12.91 1.22 -0.58
C GLN A 33 -13.07 2.16 0.61
N ALA A 34 -12.04 2.28 1.46
CA ALA A 34 -12.02 3.19 2.59
C ALA A 34 -12.03 4.66 2.15
N ASP A 35 -11.24 5.01 1.14
CA ASP A 35 -11.20 6.34 0.54
C ASP A 35 -12.57 6.69 -0.09
N GLY A 36 -13.19 5.74 -0.79
CA GLY A 36 -14.54 5.87 -1.35
C GLY A 36 -15.62 6.06 -0.27
N PHE A 37 -15.51 5.33 0.83
CA PHE A 37 -16.37 5.52 2.00
C PHE A 37 -16.21 6.93 2.57
N ALA A 38 -14.99 7.39 2.87
CA ALA A 38 -14.75 8.73 3.39
C ALA A 38 -15.31 9.83 2.47
N LYS A 39 -15.17 9.64 1.16
CA LYS A 39 -15.72 10.54 0.14
C LYS A 39 -17.25 10.57 0.16
N GLN A 40 -17.91 9.42 0.31
CA GLN A 40 -19.38 9.34 0.39
C GLN A 40 -19.97 10.18 1.54
N TYR A 41 -19.25 10.30 2.65
CA TYR A 41 -19.66 11.12 3.80
C TYR A 41 -19.14 12.57 3.76
N GLY A 42 -18.59 13.02 2.62
CA GLY A 42 -18.14 14.40 2.44
C GLY A 42 -16.74 14.70 2.98
N TYR A 43 -15.98 13.70 3.45
CA TYR A 43 -14.63 13.90 4.00
C TYR A 43 -13.52 13.84 2.95
N GLY A 44 -13.83 13.72 1.66
CA GLY A 44 -12.83 13.56 0.60
C GLY A 44 -11.78 14.67 0.56
N ALA A 45 -12.19 15.94 0.64
CA ALA A 45 -11.26 17.08 0.63
C ALA A 45 -10.38 17.14 1.89
N ALA A 46 -10.95 16.84 3.07
CA ALA A 46 -10.20 16.76 4.32
C ALA A 46 -9.16 15.63 4.27
N LEU A 47 -9.54 14.48 3.69
CA LEU A 47 -8.65 13.33 3.51
C LEU A 47 -7.49 13.65 2.57
N VAL A 48 -7.73 14.32 1.43
CA VAL A 48 -6.65 14.77 0.53
C VAL A 48 -5.66 15.66 1.27
N SER A 49 -6.14 16.62 2.07
CA SER A 49 -5.27 17.49 2.86
C SER A 49 -4.47 16.71 3.92
N ALA A 50 -5.11 15.78 4.63
CA ALA A 50 -4.46 14.94 5.64
C ALA A 50 -3.37 14.05 5.03
N LEU A 51 -3.66 13.41 3.89
CA LEU A 51 -2.70 12.57 3.17
C LEU A 51 -1.49 13.38 2.67
N GLY A 52 -1.71 14.61 2.19
CA GLY A 52 -0.64 15.51 1.79
C GLY A 52 0.30 15.89 2.95
N ARG A 53 -0.26 16.21 4.12
CA ARG A 53 0.53 16.48 5.34
C ARG A 53 1.31 15.26 5.78
N LEU A 54 0.65 14.11 5.88
CA LEU A 54 1.29 12.85 6.28
C LEU A 54 2.44 12.47 5.34
N SER A 55 2.27 12.67 4.04
CA SER A 55 3.31 12.41 3.02
C SER A 55 4.52 13.33 3.17
N SER A 56 4.28 14.61 3.50
CA SER A 56 5.33 15.60 3.80
C SER A 56 6.08 15.24 5.08
N ASP A 57 5.34 14.93 6.16
CA ASP A 57 5.91 14.63 7.47
C ASP A 57 6.75 13.35 7.47
N SER A 58 6.34 12.36 6.67
CA SER A 58 7.07 11.09 6.51
C SER A 58 8.16 11.11 5.45
N LEU A 59 8.38 12.25 4.75
CA LEU A 59 9.32 12.38 3.63
C LEU A 59 9.16 11.27 2.58
N SER A 60 7.90 10.88 2.34
CA SER A 60 7.58 9.74 1.49
C SER A 60 7.99 9.96 0.02
N ASN A 61 8.41 8.89 -0.66
CA ASN A 61 8.75 8.95 -2.07
C ASN A 61 7.50 9.24 -2.91
N LEU A 62 7.50 10.38 -3.59
CA LEU A 62 6.37 10.83 -4.41
C LEU A 62 6.32 10.15 -5.79
N THR A 63 7.44 9.59 -6.27
CA THR A 63 7.54 8.99 -7.62
C THR A 63 8.20 7.60 -7.59
N PRO A 64 7.66 6.64 -6.81
CA PRO A 64 8.19 5.29 -6.77
C PRO A 64 7.99 4.58 -8.11
N HIS A 65 8.93 3.70 -8.46
CA HIS A 65 8.84 2.91 -9.67
C HIS A 65 7.66 1.93 -9.59
N ARG A 66 6.97 1.72 -10.72
CA ARG A 66 5.71 0.94 -10.77
C ARG A 66 5.87 -0.49 -10.25
N LEU A 67 6.99 -1.13 -10.55
CA LEU A 67 7.25 -2.50 -10.10
C LEU A 67 7.38 -2.58 -8.58
N VAL A 68 8.11 -1.62 -7.99
CA VAL A 68 8.29 -1.51 -6.53
C VAL A 68 6.96 -1.28 -5.84
N VAL A 69 6.11 -0.40 -6.38
CA VAL A 69 4.75 -0.20 -5.87
C VAL A 69 3.93 -1.49 -5.95
N PHE A 70 4.03 -2.22 -7.05
CA PHE A 70 3.26 -3.44 -7.23
C PHE A 70 3.65 -4.52 -6.22
N THR A 71 4.96 -4.74 -6.04
CA THR A 71 5.50 -5.83 -5.23
C THR A 71 5.55 -5.52 -3.73
N GLU A 72 5.99 -4.32 -3.37
CA GLU A 72 6.38 -3.99 -1.99
C GLU A 72 5.35 -3.11 -1.27
N TYR A 73 4.60 -2.27 -1.99
CA TYR A 73 3.71 -1.31 -1.33
C TYR A 73 2.35 -1.94 -1.01
N SER A 74 2.02 -1.99 0.28
CA SER A 74 0.68 -2.37 0.76
C SER A 74 -0.40 -1.34 0.39
N HIS A 75 -0.02 -0.07 0.27
CA HIS A 75 -0.93 1.04 -0.03
C HIS A 75 -0.72 1.60 -1.45
N PRO A 76 -1.75 2.16 -2.09
CA PRO A 76 -1.58 2.92 -3.33
C PRO A 76 -0.73 4.16 -3.09
N THR A 77 -0.06 4.64 -4.13
CA THR A 77 0.71 5.89 -4.06
C THR A 77 -0.19 7.08 -3.71
N LEU A 78 0.38 8.10 -3.07
CA LEU A 78 -0.35 9.34 -2.76
C LEU A 78 -1.06 9.90 -4.00
N TYR A 79 -0.34 9.94 -5.14
CA TYR A 79 -0.87 10.41 -6.41
C TYR A 79 -2.12 9.63 -6.84
N GLN A 80 -2.11 8.29 -6.73
CA GLN A 80 -3.26 7.45 -7.09
C GLN A 80 -4.47 7.72 -6.19
N ARG A 81 -4.25 7.87 -4.88
CA ARG A 81 -5.33 8.15 -3.91
C ARG A 81 -5.97 9.51 -4.15
N ILE A 82 -5.14 10.55 -4.28
CA ILE A 82 -5.63 11.92 -4.57
C ILE A 82 -6.40 11.95 -5.89
N LYS A 83 -5.91 11.25 -6.92
CA LYS A 83 -6.60 11.16 -8.21
C LYS A 83 -7.98 10.51 -8.09
N GLU A 84 -8.11 9.42 -7.33
CA GLU A 84 -9.39 8.74 -7.14
C GLU A 84 -10.37 9.55 -6.27
N LEU A 85 -9.85 10.23 -5.24
CA LEU A 85 -10.66 11.11 -4.38
C LEU A 85 -11.20 12.33 -5.12
N ASN A 86 -10.44 12.88 -6.09
CA ASN A 86 -10.83 14.03 -6.92
C ASN A 86 -11.67 13.66 -8.15
N ARG A 87 -11.80 12.37 -8.47
CA ARG A 87 -12.65 11.88 -9.57
C ARG A 87 -14.14 12.07 -9.25
#